data_AF-A0A7C1I6I8-F1
#
_entry.id   AF-A0A7C1I6I8-F1
#
_cell.length_a   1.000
_cell.length_b   1.000
_cell.length_c   1.000
_cell.angle_alpha   90.00
_cell.angle_beta   90.00
_cell.angle_gamma   90.00
#
_symmetry.space_group_name_H-M   'P 1'
#
loop_
_entity.id
_entity.type
_entity.pdbx_description
1 polymer ?
#
loop_
_entity_poly.entity_id
_entity_poly.type
_entity_poly.pdbx_seq_one_letter_code
_entity_poly.pdbx_strand_id
1 'polypeptide(L)'
;MNMHEQAIQLLKDAELLFRRKSFTSAGILAAKSVFAFSDYLLFSKFNLLVSDHEKRFKAFRFKFPELAPRLADAFDIYRTAYKQNLTQTEAEGVIDIAKNFLEPTGKN
;
A
#
# COMPACT_ATOMS: atom_id res chain seq x y z
N MET A 1 -2.71 -17.22 6.59
CA MET A 1 -1.92 -16.00 6.39
C MET A 1 -2.70 -14.85 6.98
N ASN A 2 -2.14 -14.14 7.97
CA ASN A 2 -2.79 -12.94 8.52
C ASN A 2 -2.56 -11.72 7.59
N MET A 3 -3.32 -10.63 7.76
CA MET A 3 -3.25 -9.45 6.89
C MET A 3 -1.84 -8.82 6.83
N HIS A 4 -1.07 -8.92 7.90
CA HIS A 4 0.31 -8.43 7.98
C HIS A 4 1.25 -9.25 7.10
N GLU A 5 1.20 -10.58 7.20
CA GLU A 5 1.96 -11.50 6.35
C GLU A 5 1.59 -11.32 4.87
N GLN A 6 0.29 -11.11 4.59
CA GLN A 6 -0.17 -10.82 3.24
C GLN A 6 0.44 -9.54 2.67
N ALA A 7 0.48 -8.45 3.46
CA ALA A 7 1.11 -7.21 3.05
C ALA A 7 2.60 -7.40 2.71
N ILE A 8 3.32 -8.13 3.55
CA ILE A 8 4.75 -8.43 3.33
C ILE A 8 4.94 -9.26 2.06
N GLN A 9 4.10 -10.29 1.85
CA GLN A 9 4.22 -11.14 0.67
C GLN A 9 3.93 -10.35 -0.62
N LEU A 10 2.91 -9.49 -0.62
CA LEU A 10 2.59 -8.61 -1.75
C LEU A 10 3.76 -7.68 -2.11
N LEU A 11 4.46 -7.14 -1.10
CA LEU A 11 5.63 -6.30 -1.34
C LEU A 11 6.80 -7.10 -1.96
N LYS A 12 7.09 -8.29 -1.44
CA LYS A 12 8.13 -9.17 -2.01
C LYS A 12 7.83 -9.52 -3.48
N ASP A 13 6.57 -9.82 -3.78
CA ASP A 13 6.12 -10.13 -5.13
C ASP A 13 6.22 -8.89 -6.04
N ALA A 14 5.89 -7.70 -5.52
CA ALA A 14 6.06 -6.44 -6.24
C ALA A 14 7.54 -6.21 -6.62
N GLU A 15 8.47 -6.38 -5.68
CA GLU A 15 9.91 -6.22 -5.94
C GLU A 15 10.42 -7.25 -6.96
N LEU A 16 9.91 -8.48 -6.91
CA LEU A 16 10.25 -9.51 -7.89
C LEU A 16 9.79 -9.11 -9.31
N LEU A 17 8.56 -8.63 -9.44
CA LEU A 17 8.02 -8.17 -10.73
C LEU A 17 8.75 -6.93 -11.24
N PHE A 18 9.15 -6.03 -10.34
CA PHE A 18 9.94 -4.86 -10.68
C PHE A 18 11.30 -5.25 -11.28
N ARG A 19 12.02 -6.18 -10.65
CA ARG A 19 13.28 -6.73 -11.19
C ARG A 19 13.11 -7.39 -12.57
N ARG A 20 11.91 -7.91 -12.85
CA ARG A 20 11.53 -8.48 -14.16
C ARG A 20 11.01 -7.44 -15.16
N LYS A 21 11.10 -6.15 -14.84
CA LYS A 21 10.61 -5.01 -15.66
C LYS A 21 9.10 -5.02 -15.91
N SER A 22 8.34 -5.72 -15.07
CA SER A 22 6.87 -5.71 -15.11
C SER A 22 6.34 -4.60 -14.20
N PHE A 23 6.56 -3.34 -14.62
CA PHE A 23 6.36 -2.16 -13.77
C PHE A 23 4.90 -1.94 -13.36
N THR A 24 3.95 -2.05 -14.30
CA THR A 24 2.51 -1.93 -13.98
C THR A 24 2.10 -2.96 -12.93
N SER A 25 2.45 -4.23 -13.12
CA SER A 25 2.12 -5.30 -12.19
C SER A 25 2.81 -5.13 -10.83
N ALA A 26 4.08 -4.72 -10.83
CA ALA A 26 4.82 -4.40 -9.62
C ALA A 26 4.15 -3.28 -8.83
N GLY A 27 3.78 -2.17 -9.49
CA GLY A 27 3.12 -1.05 -8.84
C GLY A 27 1.75 -1.40 -8.27
N ILE A 28 0.97 -2.23 -8.99
CA ILE A 28 -0.31 -2.75 -8.48
C ILE A 28 -0.12 -3.58 -7.21
N LEU A 29 0.88 -4.48 -7.17
CA LEU A 29 1.13 -5.29 -5.97
C LEU A 29 1.65 -4.46 -4.80
N ALA A 30 2.52 -3.47 -5.06
CA ALA A 30 2.99 -2.55 -4.03
C ALA A 30 1.83 -1.74 -3.42
N ALA A 31 0.92 -1.20 -4.22
CA ALA A 31 -0.27 -0.51 -3.71
C ALA A 31 -1.18 -1.45 -2.91
N LYS A 32 -1.37 -2.70 -3.37
CA LYS A 32 -2.13 -3.71 -2.61
C LYS A 32 -1.47 -4.05 -1.27
N SER A 33 -0.14 -4.05 -1.19
CA SER A 33 0.60 -4.19 0.07
C SER A 33 0.24 -3.09 1.06
N VAL A 34 0.23 -1.82 0.61
CA VAL A 34 -0.19 -0.66 1.42
C VAL A 34 -1.62 -0.83 1.93
N PHE A 35 -2.55 -1.29 1.08
CA PHE A 35 -3.94 -1.50 1.49
C PHE A 35 -4.09 -2.63 2.52
N ALA A 36 -3.41 -3.76 2.31
CA ALA A 36 -3.43 -4.88 3.24
C ALA A 36 -2.84 -4.50 4.61
N PHE A 37 -1.75 -3.73 4.61
CA PHE A 37 -1.16 -3.22 5.86
C PHE A 37 -2.06 -2.20 6.55
N SER A 38 -2.75 -1.36 5.77
CA SER A 38 -3.75 -0.42 6.30
C SER A 38 -4.88 -1.17 7.02
N ASP A 39 -5.41 -2.22 6.41
CA ASP A 39 -6.47 -3.04 7.00
C ASP A 39 -5.97 -3.76 8.26
N TYR A 40 -4.72 -4.24 8.25
CA TYR A 40 -4.06 -4.78 9.45
C TYR A 40 -3.95 -3.76 10.58
N LEU A 41 -3.53 -2.51 10.31
CA LEU A 41 -3.40 -1.48 11.33
C LEU A 41 -4.74 -1.10 11.95
N LEU A 42 -5.78 -0.95 11.13
CA LEU A 42 -7.14 -0.64 11.61
C LEU A 42 -7.70 -1.78 12.46
N PHE A 43 -7.51 -3.03 12.02
CA PHE A 43 -7.98 -4.18 12.76
C PHE A 43 -7.21 -4.39 14.07
N SER A 44 -5.88 -4.35 14.03
CA SER A 44 -5.05 -4.61 15.21
C SER A 44 -5.19 -3.56 16.31
N LYS A 45 -5.34 -2.27 15.96
CA LYS A 45 -5.42 -1.19 16.95
C LYS A 45 -6.84 -0.80 17.35
N PHE A 46 -7.82 -1.00 16.46
CA PHE A 46 -9.18 -0.50 16.67
C PHE A 46 -10.28 -1.56 16.45
N ASN A 47 -9.91 -2.81 16.15
CA ASN A 47 -10.85 -3.88 15.79
C ASN A 47 -11.80 -3.47 14.65
N LEU A 48 -11.32 -2.65 13.72
CA LEU A 48 -12.11 -2.09 12.63
C LEU A 48 -11.78 -2.81 11.32
N LEU A 49 -12.79 -3.42 10.70
CA LEU A 49 -12.73 -3.95 9.35
C LEU A 49 -13.42 -2.99 8.38
N VAL A 50 -12.71 -2.61 7.32
CA VAL A 50 -13.23 -1.70 6.29
C VAL A 50 -13.49 -2.48 5.00
N SER A 51 -14.67 -2.27 4.42
CA SER A 51 -15.14 -3.01 3.25
C SER A 51 -14.72 -2.41 1.91
N ASP A 52 -14.33 -1.13 1.91
CA ASP A 52 -14.13 -0.35 0.69
C ASP A 52 -13.07 0.74 0.90
N HIS A 53 -12.60 1.30 -0.22
CA HIS A 53 -11.56 2.31 -0.20
C HIS A 53 -11.98 3.57 0.54
N GLU A 54 -13.22 4.04 0.38
CA GLU A 54 -13.69 5.29 1.01
C GLU A 54 -13.69 5.18 2.54
N LYS A 55 -14.21 4.08 3.09
CA LYS A 55 -14.17 3.80 4.53
C LYS A 55 -12.75 3.63 5.03
N ARG A 56 -11.87 2.97 4.26
CA ARG A 56 -10.44 2.87 4.60
C ARG A 56 -9.81 4.25 4.72
N PHE A 57 -10.00 5.11 3.72
CA PHE A 57 -9.48 6.49 3.73
C PHE A 57 -10.02 7.33 4.87
N LYS A 58 -11.33 7.28 5.11
CA LYS A 58 -11.96 7.99 6.21
C LYS A 58 -11.38 7.54 7.55
N ALA A 59 -11.30 6.23 7.79
CA ALA A 59 -10.73 5.69 9.01
C ALA A 59 -9.26 6.10 9.19
N PHE A 60 -8.45 6.00 8.13
CA PHE A 60 -7.03 6.40 8.17
C PHE A 60 -6.84 7.88 8.47
N ARG A 61 -7.62 8.77 7.86
CA ARG A 61 -7.53 10.22 8.13
C ARG A 61 -7.74 10.55 9.61
N PHE A 62 -8.63 9.83 10.30
CA PHE A 62 -8.90 10.08 11.72
C PHE A 62 -7.97 9.33 12.67
N LYS A 63 -7.52 8.12 12.30
CA LYS A 63 -6.77 7.22 13.20
C LYS A 63 -5.25 7.26 12.99
N PHE A 64 -4.80 7.58 11.79
CA PHE A 64 -3.40 7.62 11.35
C PHE A 64 -3.18 8.80 10.38
N PRO A 65 -3.43 10.05 10.80
CA PRO A 65 -3.34 11.22 9.94
C PRO A 65 -1.97 11.38 9.25
N GLU A 66 -0.90 10.93 9.89
CA GLU A 66 0.47 10.93 9.37
C GLU A 66 0.71 9.93 8.23
N LEU A 67 -0.06 8.84 8.20
CA LEU A 67 0.02 7.81 7.15
C LEU A 67 -1.01 8.03 6.04
N ALA A 68 -2.06 8.81 6.29
CA ALA A 68 -3.13 9.06 5.33
C ALA A 68 -2.65 9.61 3.96
N PRO A 69 -1.67 10.53 3.88
CA PRO A 69 -1.13 10.98 2.59
C PRO A 69 -0.50 9.84 1.79
N ARG A 70 0.31 8.99 2.44
CA ARG A 70 0.98 7.85 1.77
C ARG A 70 -0.02 6.83 1.22
N LEU A 71 -1.10 6.59 1.95
CA LEU A 71 -2.19 5.74 1.48
C LEU A 71 -2.89 6.33 0.25
N ALA A 72 -3.03 7.66 0.19
CA ALA A 72 -3.63 8.36 -0.94
C ALA A 72 -2.74 8.27 -2.19
N ASP A 73 -1.44 8.55 -2.02
CA ASP A 73 -0.46 8.47 -3.11
C ASP A 73 -0.43 7.05 -3.72
N ALA A 74 -0.42 6.01 -2.89
CA ALA A 74 -0.48 4.62 -3.35
C ALA A 74 -1.77 4.31 -4.14
N PHE A 75 -2.91 4.88 -3.72
CA PHE A 75 -4.18 4.70 -4.41
C PHE A 75 -4.27 5.44 -5.74
N ASP A 76 -3.68 6.62 -5.83
CA ASP A 76 -3.64 7.36 -7.09
C ASP A 76 -2.79 6.62 -8.14
N ILE A 77 -1.63 6.07 -7.73
CA ILE A 77 -0.81 5.22 -8.62
C ILE A 77 -1.57 3.94 -9.00
N TYR A 78 -2.25 3.31 -8.04
CA TYR A 78 -3.09 2.14 -8.31
C TYR A 78 -4.15 2.45 -9.37
N ARG A 79 -4.87 3.57 -9.25
CA ARG A 79 -5.88 3.99 -10.24
C ARG A 79 -5.27 4.29 -11.59
N THR A 80 -4.08 4.89 -11.62
CA THR A 80 -3.33 5.16 -12.86
C THR A 80 -2.98 3.87 -13.58
N ALA A 81 -2.58 2.82 -12.85
CA ALA A 81 -2.25 1.51 -13.43
C ALA A 81 -3.43 0.82 -14.14
N TYR A 82 -4.68 1.18 -13.83
CA TYR A 82 -5.87 0.70 -14.55
C TYR A 82 -6.21 1.51 -15.80
N LYS A 83 -5.59 2.69 -15.97
CA LYS A 83 -5.81 3.57 -17.12
C LYS A 83 -4.67 3.49 -18.12
N GLN A 84 -3.44 3.28 -17.65
CA GLN A 84 -2.24 3.24 -18.46
C GLN A 84 -1.16 2.36 -17.83
N ASN A 85 -0.15 2.02 -18.62
CA ASN A 85 1.03 1.34 -18.11
C ASN A 85 1.85 2.29 -17.24
N LEU A 86 2.36 1.77 -16.11
CA LEU A 86 3.29 2.52 -15.27
C LEU A 86 4.69 2.49 -15.86
N THR A 87 5.36 3.63 -15.75
CA THR A 87 6.80 3.75 -15.95
C THR A 87 7.57 3.08 -14.81
N GLN A 88 8.87 2.87 -15.02
CA GLN A 88 9.77 2.39 -13.97
C GLN A 88 9.73 3.30 -12.74
N THR A 89 9.81 4.63 -12.93
CA THR A 89 9.81 5.61 -11.84
C THR A 89 8.52 5.61 -11.03
N GLU A 90 7.36 5.49 -11.70
CA GLU A 90 6.07 5.39 -10.98
C GLU A 90 5.97 4.10 -10.17
N ALA A 91 6.42 2.97 -10.73
CA ALA A 91 6.42 1.69 -10.02
C ALA A 91 7.41 1.69 -8.83
N GLU A 92 8.57 2.31 -8.99
CA GLU A 92 9.56 2.48 -7.92
C GLU A 92 9.00 3.35 -6.79
N GLY A 93 8.37 4.48 -7.13
CA GLY A 93 7.77 5.38 -6.14
C GLY A 93 6.73 4.69 -5.25
N VAL A 94 5.86 3.84 -5.80
CA VAL A 94 4.89 3.10 -4.98
C VAL A 94 5.51 1.96 -4.19
N ILE A 95 6.61 1.35 -4.66
CA ILE A 95 7.38 0.37 -3.89
C ILE A 95 8.02 1.05 -2.68
N ASP A 96 8.59 2.23 -2.86
CA ASP A 96 9.19 3.00 -1.76
C ASP A 96 8.13 3.46 -0.76
N ILE A 97 6.96 3.90 -1.24
CA ILE A 97 5.82 4.16 -0.37
C ILE A 97 5.49 2.90 0.44
N ALA A 98 5.35 1.73 -0.19
CA ALA A 98 5.02 0.49 0.49
C ALA A 98 6.06 0.10 1.55
N LYS A 99 7.37 0.21 1.25
CA LYS A 99 8.44 -0.04 2.22
C LYS A 99 8.32 0.87 3.45
N ASN A 100 8.23 2.18 3.21
CA ASN A 100 8.10 3.17 4.28
C ASN A 100 6.76 3.06 5.05
N PHE A 101 5.73 2.47 4.45
CA PHE A 101 4.43 2.26 5.05
C PHE A 101 4.42 1.03 5.97
N LEU A 102 5.20 0.00 5.63
CA LEU A 102 5.34 -1.24 6.41
C LEU A 102 6.41 -1.11 7.52
N GLU A 103 7.37 -0.22 7.37
CA GLU A 103 8.28 0.11 8.47
C GLU A 103 7.47 0.75 9.60
N PRO A 104 7.56 0.24 10.85
CA PRO A 104 6.95 0.92 11.97
C PRO A 104 7.54 2.32 12.02
N THR A 105 6.69 3.34 12.06
CA THR A 105 7.07 4.71 12.42
C THR A 105 7.59 4.69 13.86
N GLY A 106 8.81 4.18 14.03
CA GLY A 106 9.57 4.16 15.25
C GLY A 106 10.53 5.33 15.21
N LYS A 107 10.04 6.50 15.62
CA LYS A 107 10.78 7.57 16.30
C LYS A 107 9.75 8.63 16.72
N ASN A 108 9.17 8.42 17.89
CA ASN A 108 9.15 9.34 19.02
C ASN A 108 8.51 8.64 20.22
#